data_AF-Q4CQ90-F1
#
_entry.id   AF-Q4CQ90-F1
#
_cell.length_a   1.000
_cell.length_b   1.000
_cell.length_c   1.000
_cell.angle_alpha   90.00
_cell.angle_beta   90.00
_cell.angle_gamma   90.00
#
_symmetry.space_group_name_H-M   'P 1'
#
loop_
_entity.id
_entity.type
_entity.pdbx_description
1 polymer ?
#
loop_
_entity_poly.entity_id
_entity_poly.type
_entity_poly.pdbx_seq_one_letter_code
_entity_poly.pdbx_strand_id
1 'polypeptide(L)'
;QVLTRQLPDKFHPPNDEPFETPNGGFGPVQDDGYGVCYCLYGDSLFYFTITSKHSCKSTSSTRLAEHITRALRDMAALTGWNKEAAPRREQRA
;
A
#
# COMPACT_ATOMS: atom_id res chain seq x y z
N GLN A 1 10.28 15.40 -14.45
CA GLN A 1 10.34 14.24 -13.54
C GLN A 1 9.34 13.22 -14.06
N VAL A 2 9.80 12.04 -14.50
CA VAL A 2 8.89 10.98 -14.94
C VAL A 2 8.26 10.42 -13.67
N LEU A 3 6.98 10.73 -13.43
CA LEU A 3 6.19 10.06 -12.41
C LEU A 3 6.09 8.60 -12.88
N THR A 4 6.97 7.74 -12.42
CA THR A 4 6.83 6.30 -12.64
C THR A 4 5.43 5.94 -12.16
N ARG A 5 4.62 5.29 -13.00
CA ARG A 5 3.30 4.75 -12.62
C ARG A 5 3.52 3.77 -11.46
N GLN A 6 3.51 4.27 -10.22
CA GLN A 6 3.74 3.47 -9.01
C GLN A 6 2.48 2.67 -8.65
N LEU A 7 1.34 3.04 -9.23
CA LEU A 7 0.09 2.33 -9.09
C LEU A 7 -0.15 1.43 -10.31
N PRO A 8 -0.65 0.20 -10.11
CA PRO A 8 -1.20 -0.61 -11.20
C PRO A 8 -2.33 0.11 -11.93
N ASP A 9 -2.46 -0.12 -13.24
CA ASP A 9 -3.44 0.57 -14.10
C ASP A 9 -4.90 0.47 -13.60
N LYS A 10 -5.24 -0.59 -12.87
CA LYS A 10 -6.58 -0.76 -12.27
C LYS A 10 -6.97 0.31 -11.24
N PHE A 11 -6.01 1.09 -10.74
CA PHE A 11 -6.25 2.20 -9.81
C PHE A 11 -6.18 3.57 -10.49
N HIS A 12 -5.96 3.62 -11.81
CA HIS A 12 -6.01 4.87 -12.55
C HIS A 12 -7.46 5.27 -12.82
N PRO A 13 -7.76 6.58 -12.88
CA PRO A 13 -9.07 7.03 -13.32
C PRO A 13 -9.32 6.63 -14.79
N PRO A 14 -10.59 6.55 -15.20
CA PRO A 14 -10.93 6.36 -16.60
C PRO A 14 -10.40 7.52 -17.47
N ASN A 15 -10.22 7.28 -18.77
CA ASN A 15 -9.90 8.29 -19.79
C ASN A 15 -8.57 9.06 -19.60
N ASP A 16 -7.58 8.48 -18.92
CA ASP A 16 -6.29 9.13 -18.65
C ASP A 16 -6.43 10.49 -17.94
N GLU A 17 -7.51 10.68 -17.16
CA GLU A 17 -7.68 11.89 -16.37
C GLU A 17 -6.49 12.08 -15.41
N PRO A 18 -6.03 13.33 -15.19
CA PRO A 18 -4.96 13.59 -14.23
C PRO A 18 -5.34 13.05 -12.84
N PHE A 19 -4.49 12.20 -12.28
CA PHE A 19 -4.63 11.70 -10.92
C PHE A 19 -3.33 11.86 -10.15
N GLU A 20 -3.45 11.95 -8.84
CA GLU A 20 -2.30 11.97 -7.95
C GLU A 20 -1.84 10.53 -7.69
N THR A 21 -0.64 10.20 -8.15
CA THR A 21 0.08 9.07 -7.56
C THR A 21 0.57 9.48 -6.18
N PRO A 22 0.62 8.55 -5.20
CA PRO A 22 1.36 8.76 -3.96
C PRO A 22 2.83 8.98 -4.28
N ASN A 23 3.19 10.24 -4.51
CA ASN A 23 4.56 10.64 -4.70
C ASN A 23 5.11 11.05 -3.34
N GLY A 24 6.18 10.38 -2.93
CA GLY A 24 6.93 10.78 -1.75
C GLY A 24 7.14 9.64 -0.75
N GLY A 25 7.90 9.99 0.27
CA GLY A 25 8.32 9.11 1.33
C GLY A 25 9.32 9.82 2.22
N PHE A 26 9.52 9.28 3.41
CA PHE A 26 10.51 9.78 4.36
C PHE A 26 11.76 8.91 4.28
N GLY A 27 12.93 9.51 4.44
CA GLY A 27 14.12 8.75 4.82
C GLY A 27 14.00 8.28 6.28
N PRO A 28 14.71 7.21 6.67
CA PRO A 28 14.75 6.81 8.07
C PRO A 28 15.46 7.89 8.90
N VAL A 29 14.86 8.27 10.04
CA VAL A 29 15.42 9.28 10.97
C VAL A 29 16.68 8.76 11.67
N GLN A 30 16.77 7.45 11.87
CA GLN A 30 17.91 6.76 12.46
C GLN A 30 18.58 5.84 11.43
N ASP A 31 19.86 5.54 11.63
CA ASP A 31 20.63 4.67 10.73
C ASP A 31 20.08 3.24 10.67
N ASP A 32 19.50 2.78 11.77
CA ASP A 32 18.82 1.50 11.96
C ASP A 32 17.29 1.62 12.04
N GLY A 33 16.75 2.74 11.56
CA GLY A 33 15.33 2.99 11.49
C GLY A 33 14.71 2.71 10.12
N TYR A 34 13.41 2.96 10.05
CA TYR A 34 12.63 2.98 8.81
C TYR A 34 12.04 4.36 8.58
N GLY A 35 11.91 4.75 7.32
CA GLY A 35 10.98 5.80 6.92
C GLY A 35 9.72 5.14 6.37
N VAL A 36 8.54 5.52 6.88
CA VAL A 36 7.27 4.96 6.42
C VAL A 36 6.31 6.10 6.14
N CYS A 37 5.77 6.11 4.92
CA CYS A 37 4.66 6.96 4.52
C CYS A 37 3.52 6.06 4.04
N TYR A 38 2.28 6.43 4.33
CA TYR A 38 1.11 5.67 3.91
C TYR A 38 0.00 6.62 3.46
N CYS A 39 -0.79 6.18 2.49
CA CYS A 39 -1.93 6.92 1.95
C CYS A 39 -3.08 5.95 1.64
N LEU A 40 -4.31 6.37 1.96
CA LEU A 40 -5.52 5.68 1.55
C LEU A 40 -6.05 6.34 0.28
N TYR A 41 -6.27 5.55 -0.77
CA TYR A 41 -6.80 5.98 -2.05
C TYR A 41 -8.15 5.33 -2.31
N GLY A 42 -9.20 6.16 -2.35
CA GLY A 42 -10.57 5.68 -2.44
C GLY A 42 -10.90 4.67 -1.33
N ASP A 43 -11.68 3.65 -1.67
CA ASP A 43 -12.17 2.66 -0.70
C ASP A 43 -11.40 1.33 -0.73
N SER A 44 -10.43 1.18 -1.65
CA SER A 44 -9.87 -0.14 -1.98
C SER A 44 -8.35 -0.19 -2.07
N LEU A 45 -7.65 0.94 -1.96
CA LEU A 45 -6.21 0.99 -2.05
C LEU A 45 -5.59 1.60 -0.79
N PHE A 46 -4.84 0.78 -0.06
CA PHE A 46 -3.92 1.23 0.96
C PHE A 46 -2.50 1.18 0.40
N TYR A 47 -1.91 2.36 0.18
CA TYR A 47 -0.57 2.51 -0.38
C TYR A 47 0.47 2.81 0.70
N PHE A 48 1.66 2.23 0.58
CA PHE A 48 2.79 2.45 1.49
C PHE A 48 4.08 2.75 0.70
N THR A 49 4.83 3.76 1.13
CA THR A 49 6.24 3.96 0.79
C THR A 49 7.09 3.61 2.01
N ILE A 50 8.00 2.65 1.88
CA ILE A 50 8.88 2.20 2.97
C ILE A 50 10.33 2.35 2.54
N THR A 51 11.15 2.98 3.37
CA THR A 51 12.58 3.18 3.15
C THR A 51 13.40 2.68 4.34
N SER A 52 14.63 2.25 4.06
CA SER A 52 15.65 1.86 5.04
C SER A 52 17.03 2.10 4.43
N LYS A 53 18.07 2.30 5.25
CA LYS A 53 19.43 2.45 4.72
C LYS A 53 19.98 1.10 4.25
N HIS A 54 20.46 1.01 3.01
CA HIS A 54 21.11 -0.20 2.50
C HIS A 54 22.36 -0.61 3.29
N SER A 55 23.02 0.35 3.94
CA SER A 55 24.19 0.09 4.80
C SER A 55 23.83 -0.63 6.11
N CYS A 56 22.57 -0.59 6.53
CA CYS A 56 22.12 -1.14 7.81
C CYS A 56 21.60 -2.57 7.64
N LYS A 57 22.40 -3.56 8.08
CA LYS A 57 22.06 -4.99 7.95
C LYS A 57 20.86 -5.42 8.82
N SER A 58 20.55 -4.67 9.88
CA SER A 58 19.42 -4.97 10.77
C SER A 58 18.08 -4.46 10.25
N THR A 59 18.05 -3.62 9.21
CA THR A 59 16.81 -3.13 8.58
C THR A 59 16.66 -3.60 7.14
N SER A 60 15.41 -3.70 6.67
CA SER A 60 15.10 -3.97 5.26
C SER A 60 13.68 -3.52 4.96
N SER A 61 13.54 -2.53 4.08
CA SER A 61 12.24 -2.01 3.62
C SER A 61 11.35 -3.13 3.06
N THR A 62 11.93 -4.06 2.29
CA THR A 62 11.23 -5.26 1.80
C THR A 62 10.69 -6.12 2.93
N ARG A 63 11.54 -6.45 3.92
CA ARG A 63 11.13 -7.28 5.07
C ARG A 63 10.00 -6.61 5.86
N LEU A 64 10.10 -5.30 6.10
CA LEU A 64 9.03 -4.56 6.78
C LEU A 64 7.73 -4.55 5.97
N ALA A 65 7.80 -4.36 4.64
CA ALA A 65 6.63 -4.43 3.76
C ALA A 65 5.90 -5.78 3.86
N GLU A 66 6.64 -6.89 3.91
CA GLU A 66 6.07 -8.21 4.11
C GLU A 66 5.41 -8.35 5.50
N HIS A 67 6.05 -7.83 6.56
CA HIS A 67 5.47 -7.85 7.90
C HIS A 67 4.17 -7.04 7.98
N ILE A 68 4.13 -5.85 7.39
CA ILE A 68 2.91 -5.04 7.31
C ILE A 68 1.82 -5.79 6.54
N THR A 69 2.17 -6.39 5.40
CA THR A 69 1.22 -7.18 4.60
C THR A 69 0.63 -8.35 5.40
N ARG A 70 1.46 -9.08 6.15
CA ARG A 70 1.00 -10.17 7.03
C ARG A 70 0.08 -9.63 8.13
N ALA A 71 0.50 -8.58 8.84
CA ALA A 71 -0.30 -7.98 9.91
C ALA A 71 -1.68 -7.48 9.42
N LEU A 72 -1.75 -6.84 8.25
CA LEU A 72 -3.02 -6.42 7.64
C LEU A 72 -3.93 -7.61 7.33
N ARG A 73 -3.37 -8.72 6.82
CA ARG A 73 -4.13 -9.96 6.56
C ARG A 73 -4.64 -10.60 7.85
N ASP A 74 -3.82 -10.61 8.90
CA ASP A 74 -4.21 -11.15 10.21
C ASP A 74 -5.37 -10.33 10.80
N MET A 75 -5.31 -8.99 10.72
CA MET A 75 -6.42 -8.12 11.15
C MET A 75 -7.71 -8.36 10.35
N ALA A 76 -7.60 -8.55 9.03
CA ALA A 76 -8.75 -8.90 8.19
C ALA A 76 -9.35 -10.26 8.55
N ALA A 77 -8.52 -11.22 8.95
CA ALA A 77 -8.98 -12.52 9.42
C ALA A 77 -9.70 -12.44 10.78
N LEU A 78 -9.17 -11.63 11.71
CA LEU A 78 -9.77 -11.43 13.04
C LEU A 78 -11.14 -10.75 12.97
N THR A 79 -11.30 -9.77 12.09
CA THR A 79 -12.54 -8.99 11.94
C THR A 79 -13.60 -9.70 11.09
N GLY A 80 -13.29 -10.85 10.49
CA GLY A 80 -14.19 -11.52 9.56
C GLY A 80 -14.34 -10.79 8.22
N TRP A 81 -13.52 -9.77 7.95
CA TRP A 81 -13.52 -9.02 6.68
C TRP A 81 -13.45 -9.95 5.46
N ASN A 82 -12.67 -11.03 5.56
CA ASN A 82 -12.54 -12.03 4.49
C ASN A 82 -13.83 -12.83 4.22
N LYS A 83 -14.81 -12.80 5.13
CA LYS A 83 -16.09 -13.51 5.00
C LYS A 83 -17.16 -12.68 4.29
N GLU A 84 -17.09 -11.36 4.38
CA GLU A 84 -18.13 -10.45 3.89
C GLU A 84 -17.99 -10.11 2.40
N ALA A 85 -16.84 -10.43 1.79
CA ALA A 85 -16.60 -10.27 0.35
C ALA A 85 -17.33 -11.30 -0.54
N ALA A 86 -18.32 -12.04 -0.01
CA ALA A 86 -19.19 -12.89 -0.83
C ALA A 86 -19.89 -12.02 -1.90
N PRO A 87 -19.97 -12.50 -3.16
CA PRO A 87 -20.43 -11.66 -4.26
C PRO A 87 -21.86 -11.19 -4.00
N ARG A 88 -22.05 -9.86 -4.02
CA ARG A 88 -23.37 -9.24 -4.19
C ARG A 88 -23.93 -9.81 -5.47
N ARG A 89 -24.80 -10.83 -5.35
CA ARG A 89 -25.62 -11.33 -6.46
C ARG A 89 -26.30 -10.10 -7.04
N GLU A 90 -25.96 -9.75 -8.27
CA GLU A 90 -26.71 -8.79 -9.05
C GLU A 90 -28.12 -9.36 -9.23
N GLN A 91 -28.98 -9.06 -8.27
CA GLN A 91 -30.42 -9.14 -8.42
C GLN A 91 -30.82 -7.88 -9.18
N ARG A 92 -30.80 -7.96 -10.51
CA ARG A 92 -31.62 -7.09 -11.33
C ARG A 92 -32.36 -7.97 -12.34
N ALA A 93 -33.67 -7.77 -12.32
CA ALA A 93 -34.73 -8.56 -12.93
C ALA A 93 -34.66 -8.55 -14.46
#